data_AF-J4WHX8-F1
#
_entry.id   AF-J4WHX8-F1
#
_cell.length_a   1.000
_cell.length_b   1.000
_cell.length_c   1.000
_cell.angle_alpha   90.00
_cell.angle_beta   90.00
_cell.angle_gamma   90.00
#
_symmetry.space_group_name_H-M   'P 1'
#
loop_
_entity.id
_entity.type
_entity.pdbx_description
1 polymer ?
#
loop_
_entity_poly.entity_id
_entity_poly.type
_entity_poly.pdbx_seq_one_letter_code
_entity_poly.pdbx_strand_id
1 'polypeptide(L)'
;MALRVPFRRIVLSRPPNRAFHATSRALIRVGDEIPETEGLFENSAAAKVSLAAEFKSGDGYIIGVPGAFTGTCSSKHIPSYINHPKLRDAGKVFVLSVNDPFVMKAWAEQLDPAGQTPIRWIADPTAAFTKSLEMGFDGAAAVLGGTRCQRFALKVDNGKVTKVHLEADATAADVTMAENVLQ
;
A
#
# COMPACT_ATOMS: atom_id res chain seq x y z
N MET A 1 -23.45 -11.37 -74.24
CA MET A 1 -24.06 -11.69 -72.94
C MET A 1 -22.98 -11.56 -71.87
N ALA A 2 -22.83 -10.36 -71.28
CA ALA A 2 -21.74 -10.05 -70.35
C ALA A 2 -22.31 -9.92 -68.93
N LEU A 3 -21.98 -10.87 -68.04
CA LEU A 3 -22.37 -10.87 -66.63
C LEU A 3 -21.53 -9.84 -65.86
N ARG A 4 -22.18 -8.80 -65.32
CA ARG A 4 -21.60 -7.90 -64.31
C ARG A 4 -21.90 -8.47 -62.93
N VAL A 5 -20.86 -8.89 -62.21
CA VAL A 5 -20.92 -9.26 -60.79
C VAL A 5 -20.78 -8.00 -59.93
N PRO A 6 -21.60 -7.78 -58.90
CA PRO A 6 -21.47 -6.60 -58.04
C PRO A 6 -20.36 -6.83 -57.02
N PHE A 7 -19.39 -5.91 -56.95
CA PHE A 7 -18.39 -5.87 -55.89
C PHE A 7 -19.05 -5.43 -54.58
N ARG A 8 -19.14 -6.34 -53.60
CA ARG A 8 -19.60 -6.04 -52.25
C ARG A 8 -18.47 -5.37 -51.48
N ARG A 9 -18.67 -4.11 -51.06
CA ARG A 9 -17.71 -3.35 -50.25
C ARG A 9 -17.61 -3.98 -48.86
N ILE A 10 -16.49 -4.61 -48.54
CA ILE A 10 -16.17 -5.10 -47.20
C ILE A 10 -15.80 -3.88 -46.35
N VAL A 11 -16.62 -3.58 -45.34
CA VAL A 11 -16.31 -2.57 -44.33
C VAL A 11 -15.40 -3.22 -43.30
N LEU A 12 -14.11 -2.88 -43.35
CA LEU A 12 -13.14 -3.29 -42.33
C LEU A 12 -13.43 -2.49 -41.05
N SER A 13 -13.88 -3.15 -39.99
CA SER A 13 -14.00 -2.54 -38.66
C SER A 13 -12.60 -2.24 -38.12
N ARG A 14 -12.36 -0.99 -37.74
CA ARG A 14 -11.13 -0.60 -37.02
C ARG A 14 -11.13 -1.30 -35.66
N PRO A 15 -10.03 -1.95 -35.25
CA PRO A 15 -9.91 -2.46 -33.90
C PRO A 15 -9.96 -1.29 -32.90
N PRO A 16 -10.48 -1.51 -31.68
CA PRO A 16 -10.49 -0.47 -30.67
C PRO A 16 -9.04 -0.09 -30.34
N ASN A 17 -8.71 1.20 -30.48
CA ASN A 17 -7.46 1.75 -29.97
C ASN A 17 -7.46 1.57 -28.45
N ARG A 18 -6.77 0.54 -27.94
CA ARG A 18 -6.35 0.53 -26.54
C ARG A 18 -5.33 1.66 -26.40
N ALA A 19 -5.73 2.74 -25.76
CA ALA A 19 -4.82 3.81 -25.40
C ALA A 19 -3.77 3.25 -24.42
N PHE A 20 -2.50 3.28 -24.82
CA PHE A 20 -1.41 3.13 -23.88
C PHE A 20 -1.33 4.42 -23.06
N HIS A 21 -1.65 4.36 -21.78
CA HIS A 21 -1.33 5.42 -20.84
C HIS A 21 0.16 5.30 -20.50
N ALA A 22 0.98 6.17 -21.10
CA ALA A 22 2.42 6.27 -20.88
C ALA A 22 2.79 7.31 -19.82
N THR A 23 1.84 7.70 -18.96
CA THR A 23 2.20 8.43 -17.75
C THR A 23 2.80 7.41 -16.79
N SER A 24 4.08 7.56 -16.46
CA SER A 24 4.58 7.08 -15.17
C SER A 24 3.53 7.46 -14.13
N ARG A 25 3.16 6.54 -13.24
CA ARG A 25 2.32 6.95 -12.11
C ARG A 25 3.11 8.03 -11.37
N ALA A 26 2.43 8.93 -10.68
CA ALA A 26 3.13 9.86 -9.82
C ALA A 26 3.23 9.19 -8.44
N LEU A 27 4.32 9.46 -7.71
CA LEU A 27 4.36 9.29 -6.26
C LEU A 27 3.03 9.76 -5.68
N ILE A 28 2.37 8.90 -4.91
CA ILE A 28 1.04 9.16 -4.34
C ILE A 28 0.99 10.56 -3.69
N ARG A 29 -0.05 11.33 -4.02
CA ARG A 29 -0.21 12.72 -3.56
C ARG A 29 -1.51 12.89 -2.79
N VAL A 30 -1.59 14.02 -2.09
CA VAL A 30 -2.85 14.47 -1.50
C VAL A 30 -3.90 14.65 -2.61
N GLY A 31 -5.08 14.08 -2.40
CA GLY A 31 -6.21 14.05 -3.33
C GLY A 31 -6.35 12.74 -4.11
N ASP A 32 -5.29 11.94 -4.20
CA ASP A 32 -5.32 10.67 -4.93
C ASP A 32 -6.14 9.62 -4.19
N GLU A 33 -6.76 8.72 -4.95
CA GLU A 33 -7.48 7.57 -4.41
C GLU A 33 -6.54 6.42 -4.09
N ILE A 34 -6.87 5.64 -3.05
CA ILE A 34 -6.12 4.42 -2.73
C ILE A 34 -6.30 3.42 -3.88
N PRO A 35 -5.21 2.91 -4.49
CA PRO A 35 -5.30 2.04 -5.64
C PRO A 35 -5.92 0.70 -5.26
N GLU A 36 -6.85 0.23 -6.10
CA GLU A 36 -7.38 -1.12 -6.03
C GLU A 36 -6.30 -2.08 -6.57
N THR A 37 -5.65 -2.83 -5.67
CA THR A 37 -4.65 -3.84 -6.03
C THR A 37 -4.98 -5.17 -5.39
N GLU A 38 -4.77 -6.25 -6.13
CA GLU A 38 -4.77 -7.59 -5.58
C GLU A 38 -3.41 -7.93 -4.94
N GLY A 39 -3.40 -8.93 -4.07
CA GLY A 39 -2.17 -9.48 -3.51
C GLY A 39 -1.78 -8.92 -2.13
N LEU A 40 -2.69 -8.20 -1.47
CA LEU A 40 -2.56 -7.90 -0.04
C LEU A 40 -3.20 -9.00 0.79
N PHE A 41 -2.55 -9.36 1.89
CA PHE A 41 -2.96 -10.45 2.77
C PHE A 41 -2.90 -10.04 4.23
N GLU A 42 -3.74 -10.64 5.07
CA GLU A 42 -3.76 -10.42 6.51
C GLU A 42 -3.83 -11.76 7.24
N ASN A 43 -2.95 -11.98 8.24
CA ASN A 43 -2.88 -13.18 9.08
C ASN A 43 -2.59 -14.53 8.39
N SER A 44 -2.93 -14.71 7.10
CA SER A 44 -2.72 -15.96 6.36
C SER A 44 -2.70 -15.73 4.85
N ALA A 45 -2.17 -16.70 4.10
CA ALA A 45 -2.16 -16.66 2.63
C ALA A 45 -3.56 -16.78 1.98
N ALA A 46 -4.60 -17.19 2.74
CA ALA A 46 -5.97 -17.30 2.23
C ALA A 46 -6.79 -16.01 2.43
N ALA A 47 -6.43 -15.20 3.43
CA ALA A 47 -7.16 -14.00 3.81
C ALA A 47 -6.65 -12.80 3.02
N LYS A 48 -7.24 -12.61 1.82
CA LYS A 48 -7.00 -11.45 0.97
C LYS A 48 -7.71 -10.22 1.51
N VAL A 49 -7.07 -9.06 1.42
CA VAL A 49 -7.63 -7.76 1.84
C VAL A 49 -7.49 -6.76 0.69
N SER A 50 -8.44 -5.83 0.57
CA SER A 50 -8.31 -4.67 -0.31
C SER A 50 -8.39 -3.40 0.53
N LEU A 51 -7.30 -2.62 0.56
CA LEU A 51 -7.29 -1.35 1.28
C LEU A 51 -8.25 -0.33 0.65
N ALA A 52 -8.37 -0.34 -0.68
CA ALA A 52 -9.34 0.51 -1.37
C ALA A 52 -10.78 0.19 -0.96
N ALA A 53 -11.13 -1.08 -0.75
CA ALA A 53 -12.44 -1.46 -0.22
C ALA A 53 -12.62 -1.07 1.26
N GLU A 54 -11.58 -1.21 2.07
CA GLU A 54 -11.60 -0.82 3.48
C GLU A 54 -11.91 0.68 3.65
N PHE A 55 -11.25 1.55 2.89
CA PHE A 55 -11.45 3.00 3.00
C PHE A 55 -12.73 3.54 2.35
N LYS A 56 -13.58 2.68 1.76
CA LYS A 56 -14.96 3.05 1.38
C LYS A 56 -15.90 3.12 2.59
N SER A 57 -15.52 2.48 3.69
CA SER A 57 -16.38 2.32 4.89
C SER A 57 -15.79 2.94 6.16
N GLY A 58 -14.80 3.82 6.01
CA GLY A 58 -14.23 4.55 7.13
C GLY A 58 -12.89 5.19 6.79
N ASP A 59 -12.48 6.13 7.63
CA ASP A 59 -11.25 6.88 7.52
C ASP A 59 -10.15 6.25 8.37
N GLY A 60 -8.90 6.65 8.12
CA GLY A 60 -7.78 6.23 8.95
C GLY A 60 -6.43 6.37 8.27
N TYR A 61 -5.54 5.41 8.52
CA TYR A 61 -4.13 5.52 8.21
C TYR A 61 -3.54 4.24 7.59
N ILE A 62 -2.61 4.43 6.65
CA ILE A 62 -1.74 3.38 6.13
C ILE A 62 -0.30 3.74 6.52
N ILE A 63 0.35 2.86 7.28
CA ILE A 63 1.72 3.04 7.78
C ILE A 63 2.61 2.03 7.04
N GLY A 64 3.46 2.51 6.14
CA GLY A 64 4.41 1.71 5.39
C GLY A 64 5.75 1.60 6.11
N VAL A 65 6.29 0.39 6.22
CA VAL A 65 7.59 0.12 6.85
C VAL A 65 8.48 -0.79 5.99
N PRO A 66 9.81 -0.52 5.89
CA PRO A 66 10.71 -1.30 5.05
C PRO A 66 10.70 -2.82 5.26
N GLY A 67 10.46 -3.28 6.48
CA GLY A 67 10.47 -4.70 6.78
C GLY A 67 10.08 -5.01 8.21
N ALA A 68 9.31 -6.08 8.38
CA ALA A 68 9.09 -6.71 9.67
C ALA A 68 10.43 -7.12 10.30
N PHE A 69 10.51 -7.08 11.63
CA PHE A 69 11.71 -7.43 12.43
C PHE A 69 12.97 -6.59 12.19
N THR A 70 12.90 -5.54 11.37
CA THR A 70 14.05 -4.63 11.17
C THR A 70 14.18 -3.64 12.35
N GLY A 71 15.40 -3.15 12.58
CA GLY A 71 15.80 -2.39 13.78
C GLY A 71 14.87 -1.22 14.12
N THR A 72 14.87 -0.16 13.30
CA THR A 72 14.06 1.05 13.55
C THR A 72 12.56 0.76 13.55
N CYS A 73 12.09 -0.14 12.66
CA CYS A 73 10.67 -0.48 12.54
C CYS A 73 10.15 -1.14 13.82
N SER A 74 10.90 -2.10 14.37
CA SER A 74 10.48 -2.89 15.54
C SER A 74 10.79 -2.23 16.88
N SER A 75 11.84 -1.40 16.96
CA SER A 75 12.26 -0.80 18.23
C SER A 75 11.64 0.57 18.53
N LYS A 76 11.26 1.32 17.49
CA LYS A 76 10.81 2.72 17.64
C LYS A 76 9.54 3.03 16.87
N HIS A 77 9.52 2.79 15.56
CA HIS A 77 8.47 3.32 14.69
C HIS A 77 7.09 2.73 15.01
N ILE A 78 6.91 1.42 14.89
CA ILE A 78 5.61 0.78 15.21
C ILE A 78 5.27 0.87 16.71
N PRO A 79 6.21 0.66 17.66
CA PRO A 79 5.94 0.92 19.07
C PRO A 79 5.44 2.34 19.36
N SER A 80 5.86 3.35 18.60
CA SER A 80 5.35 4.72 18.77
C SER A 80 3.85 4.81 18.50
N TYR A 81 3.33 4.06 17.53
CA TYR A 81 1.89 3.99 17.25
C TYR A 81 1.15 3.20 18.32
N ILE A 82 1.64 1.99 18.65
CA ILE A 82 1.02 1.09 19.64
C ILE A 82 0.78 1.81 20.98
N ASN A 83 1.75 2.62 21.41
CA ASN A 83 1.69 3.33 22.68
C ASN A 83 1.04 4.72 22.58
N HIS A 84 0.60 5.16 21.39
CA HIS A 84 0.07 6.50 21.22
C HIS A 84 -1.37 6.60 21.77
N PRO A 85 -1.69 7.59 22.61
CA PRO A 85 -3.01 7.69 23.25
C PRO A 85 -4.16 7.86 22.24
N LYS A 86 -3.90 8.51 21.11
CA LYS A 86 -4.91 8.74 20.06
C LYS A 86 -5.13 7.53 19.12
N LEU A 87 -4.35 6.45 19.26
CA LEU A 87 -4.44 5.32 18.32
C LEU A 87 -5.85 4.71 18.28
N ARG A 88 -6.51 4.61 19.44
CA ARG A 88 -7.86 4.00 19.55
C ARG A 88 -8.94 4.82 18.83
N ASP A 89 -8.75 6.13 18.73
CA ASP A 89 -9.69 7.05 18.09
C ASP A 89 -9.28 7.39 16.65
N ALA A 90 -8.18 6.83 16.15
CA ALA A 90 -7.60 7.14 14.84
C ALA A 90 -8.35 6.50 13.64
N GLY A 91 -9.43 5.74 13.89
CA GLY A 91 -10.14 4.99 12.87
C GLY A 91 -9.39 3.71 12.46
N LYS A 92 -9.39 3.40 11.16
CA LYS A 92 -8.73 2.18 10.64
C LYS A 92 -7.22 2.40 10.54
N VAL A 93 -6.41 1.58 11.20
CA VAL A 93 -4.95 1.69 11.11
C VAL A 93 -4.35 0.42 10.52
N PHE A 94 -3.67 0.56 9.39
CA PHE A 94 -3.02 -0.55 8.69
C PHE A 94 -1.50 -0.38 8.73
N VAL A 95 -0.78 -1.38 9.23
CA VAL A 95 0.68 -1.48 9.10
C VAL A 95 1.00 -2.38 7.92
N LEU A 96 1.70 -1.84 6.92
CA LEU A 96 1.99 -2.49 5.65
C LEU A 96 3.50 -2.67 5.46
N SER A 97 3.90 -3.89 5.07
CA SER A 97 5.28 -4.19 4.69
C SER A 97 5.33 -5.16 3.51
N VAL A 98 6.41 -5.07 2.73
CA VAL A 98 6.77 -6.07 1.73
C VAL A 98 7.37 -7.30 2.43
N ASN A 99 6.49 -8.09 3.02
CA ASN A 99 6.76 -9.38 3.65
C ASN A 99 5.59 -10.33 3.34
N ASP A 100 5.78 -11.62 3.56
CA ASP A 100 4.70 -12.60 3.50
C ASP A 100 3.75 -12.48 4.73
N PRO A 101 2.51 -12.98 4.62
CA PRO A 101 1.53 -12.87 5.70
C PRO A 101 1.91 -13.63 6.98
N PHE A 102 2.74 -14.67 6.89
CA PHE A 102 3.15 -15.43 8.07
C PHE A 102 4.13 -14.63 8.92
N VAL A 103 5.10 -13.99 8.27
CA VAL A 103 6.04 -13.06 8.92
C VAL A 103 5.31 -11.85 9.50
N MET A 104 4.38 -11.24 8.76
CA MET A 104 3.60 -10.11 9.28
C MET A 104 2.76 -10.50 10.49
N LYS A 105 2.15 -11.69 10.48
CA LYS A 105 1.41 -12.21 11.63
C LYS A 105 2.31 -12.41 12.85
N ALA A 106 3.43 -13.09 12.70
CA ALA A 106 4.35 -13.33 13.82
C ALA A 106 4.90 -12.01 14.39
N TRP A 107 5.14 -11.02 13.53
CA TRP A 107 5.61 -9.70 13.95
C TRP A 107 4.53 -8.95 14.74
N ALA A 108 3.27 -9.04 14.30
CA ALA A 108 2.12 -8.50 15.02
C ALA A 108 2.01 -9.11 16.43
N GLU A 109 2.09 -10.45 16.53
CA GLU A 109 2.03 -11.18 17.80
C GLU A 109 3.19 -10.82 18.74
N GLN A 110 4.35 -10.46 18.21
CA GLN A 110 5.47 -9.99 19.03
C GLN A 110 5.28 -8.56 19.54
N LEU A 111 4.78 -7.65 18.71
CA LEU A 111 4.67 -6.22 19.04
C LEU A 111 3.39 -5.87 19.80
N ASP A 112 2.29 -6.59 19.55
CA ASP A 112 1.02 -6.49 20.26
C ASP A 112 0.57 -7.90 20.70
N PRO A 113 1.26 -8.52 21.67
CA PRO A 113 0.96 -9.89 22.10
C PRO A 113 -0.43 -10.06 22.73
N ALA A 114 -1.02 -8.97 23.22
CA ALA A 114 -2.37 -8.99 23.76
C ALA A 114 -3.45 -8.79 22.68
N GLY A 115 -3.07 -8.40 21.46
CA GLY A 115 -3.99 -8.11 20.35
C GLY A 115 -5.00 -7.00 20.70
N GLN A 116 -4.59 -6.02 21.50
CA GLN A 116 -5.49 -5.00 22.04
C GLN A 116 -5.52 -3.70 21.22
N THR A 117 -4.60 -3.56 20.27
CA THR A 117 -4.55 -2.40 19.39
C THR A 117 -5.51 -2.56 18.21
N PRO A 118 -6.06 -1.46 17.65
CA PRO A 118 -6.87 -1.52 16.43
C PRO A 118 -6.02 -1.73 15.16
N ILE A 119 -4.73 -2.03 15.29
CA ILE A 119 -3.81 -2.13 14.16
C ILE A 119 -4.04 -3.44 13.41
N ARG A 120 -4.27 -3.33 12.10
CA ARG A 120 -4.31 -4.46 11.17
C ARG A 120 -2.99 -4.58 10.41
N TRP A 121 -2.46 -5.79 10.30
CA TRP A 121 -1.13 -6.04 9.77
C TRP A 121 -1.24 -6.64 8.37
N ILE A 122 -0.83 -5.86 7.38
CA ILE A 122 -1.03 -6.13 5.97
C ILE A 122 0.29 -6.52 5.31
N ALA A 123 0.28 -7.67 4.66
CA ALA A 123 1.39 -8.20 3.91
C ALA A 123 1.23 -7.85 2.43
N ASP A 124 2.29 -7.31 1.80
CA ASP A 124 2.39 -7.05 0.37
C ASP A 124 3.54 -7.87 -0.25
N PRO A 125 3.42 -9.20 -0.39
CA PRO A 125 4.56 -10.07 -0.64
C PRO A 125 5.26 -9.80 -1.99
N THR A 126 4.52 -9.27 -2.96
CA THR A 126 5.01 -8.99 -4.33
C THR A 126 5.39 -7.52 -4.52
N ALA A 127 5.27 -6.69 -3.48
CA ALA A 127 5.37 -5.24 -3.54
C ALA A 127 4.39 -4.59 -4.54
N ALA A 128 3.29 -5.25 -4.90
CA ALA A 128 2.39 -4.78 -5.95
C ALA A 128 1.67 -3.49 -5.53
N PHE A 129 1.15 -3.46 -4.31
CA PHE A 129 0.53 -2.25 -3.75
C PHE A 129 1.56 -1.15 -3.56
N THR A 130 2.71 -1.49 -2.97
CA THR A 130 3.83 -0.57 -2.75
C THR A 130 4.28 0.10 -4.06
N LYS A 131 4.44 -0.67 -5.13
CA LYS A 131 4.80 -0.16 -6.46
C LYS A 131 3.69 0.68 -7.07
N SER A 132 2.42 0.33 -6.82
CA SER A 132 1.28 1.11 -7.32
C SER A 132 1.21 2.52 -6.75
N LEU A 133 1.75 2.73 -5.55
CA LEU A 133 1.90 4.04 -4.88
C LEU A 133 3.22 4.75 -5.26
N GLU A 134 4.10 4.07 -6.01
CA GLU A 134 5.49 4.44 -6.24
C GLU A 134 6.29 4.69 -4.96
N MET A 135 5.94 3.97 -3.89
CA MET A 135 6.63 4.02 -2.59
C MET A 135 7.62 2.86 -2.42
N GLY A 136 8.04 2.24 -3.53
CA GLY A 136 9.09 1.23 -3.54
C GLY A 136 10.48 1.85 -3.37
N PHE A 137 11.40 1.12 -2.76
CA PHE A 137 12.82 1.43 -2.82
C PHE A 137 13.66 0.14 -2.86
N ASP A 138 14.69 0.17 -3.70
CA ASP A 138 15.60 -0.96 -3.88
C ASP A 138 16.89 -0.82 -3.05
N GLY A 139 17.07 0.30 -2.35
CA GLY A 139 18.25 0.55 -1.50
C GLY A 139 18.43 -0.46 -0.37
N ALA A 140 17.38 -1.18 0.02
CA ALA A 140 17.46 -2.26 1.00
C ALA A 140 17.73 -3.65 0.38
N ALA A 141 17.78 -3.80 -0.95
CA ALA A 141 17.89 -5.10 -1.60
C ALA A 141 19.15 -5.88 -1.15
N ALA A 142 20.26 -5.19 -0.88
CA ALA A 142 21.50 -5.80 -0.40
C ALA A 142 21.35 -6.52 0.97
N VAL A 143 20.40 -6.09 1.80
CA VAL A 143 20.20 -6.62 3.17
C VAL A 143 18.90 -7.43 3.26
N LEU A 144 17.86 -7.00 2.53
CA LEU A 144 16.49 -7.50 2.63
C LEU A 144 16.04 -8.24 1.35
N GLY A 145 16.94 -8.46 0.40
CA GLY A 145 16.78 -9.30 -0.79
C GLY A 145 16.19 -8.60 -2.02
N GLY A 146 15.08 -7.86 -1.87
CA GLY A 146 14.38 -7.23 -2.99
C GLY A 146 13.80 -5.86 -2.65
N THR A 147 12.97 -5.31 -3.56
CA THR A 147 12.25 -4.04 -3.36
C THR A 147 11.47 -4.07 -2.05
N ARG A 148 11.61 -3.03 -1.25
CA ARG A 148 10.83 -2.81 -0.03
C ARG A 148 10.00 -1.53 -0.14
N CYS A 149 9.10 -1.30 0.80
CA CYS A 149 8.38 -0.02 0.85
C CYS A 149 9.18 1.01 1.66
N GLN A 150 9.25 2.24 1.15
CA GLN A 150 9.80 3.36 1.90
C GLN A 150 9.02 3.53 3.21
N ARG A 151 9.62 4.16 4.20
CA ARG A 151 8.88 4.48 5.42
C ARG A 151 7.95 5.65 5.14
N PHE A 152 6.64 5.43 5.28
CA PHE A 152 5.63 6.44 5.02
C PHE A 152 4.45 6.29 5.97
N ALA A 153 3.65 7.35 6.08
CA ALA A 153 2.31 7.28 6.64
C ALA A 153 1.34 8.10 5.77
N LEU A 154 0.22 7.51 5.40
CA LEU A 154 -0.86 8.16 4.67
C LEU A 154 -2.05 8.34 5.59
N LYS A 155 -2.62 9.54 5.62
CA LYS A 155 -3.98 9.74 6.13
C LYS A 155 -4.96 9.62 4.98
N VAL A 156 -6.00 8.83 5.16
CA VAL A 156 -7.02 8.55 4.15
C VAL A 156 -8.39 8.88 4.72
N ASP A 157 -9.07 9.82 4.06
CA ASP A 157 -10.44 10.20 4.39
C ASP A 157 -11.33 10.03 3.15
N ASN A 158 -12.46 9.34 3.28
CA ASN A 158 -13.38 9.00 2.20
C ASN A 158 -12.69 8.36 0.97
N GLY A 159 -11.77 7.42 1.21
CA GLY A 159 -11.02 6.72 0.17
C GLY A 159 -9.94 7.55 -0.54
N LYS A 160 -9.73 8.80 -0.14
CA LYS A 160 -8.75 9.72 -0.72
C LYS A 160 -7.65 10.07 0.28
N VAL A 161 -6.43 10.21 -0.21
CA VAL A 161 -5.28 10.60 0.60
C VAL A 161 -5.41 12.08 0.98
N THR A 162 -5.41 12.40 2.26
CA THR A 162 -5.50 13.79 2.77
C THR A 162 -4.19 14.30 3.32
N LYS A 163 -3.30 13.41 3.79
CA LYS A 163 -1.92 13.73 4.18
C LYS A 163 -0.96 12.64 3.73
N VAL A 164 0.24 13.05 3.33
CA VAL A 164 1.36 12.17 2.99
C VAL A 164 2.55 12.54 3.86
N HIS A 165 3.01 11.60 4.67
CA HIS A 165 4.27 11.67 5.40
C HIS A 165 5.21 10.67 4.75
N LEU A 166 6.34 11.12 4.23
CA LEU A 166 7.33 10.27 3.59
C LEU A 166 8.71 10.65 4.13
N GLU A 167 9.45 9.65 4.62
CA GLU A 167 10.83 9.89 5.05
C GLU A 167 11.74 10.15 3.85
N ALA A 168 12.70 11.06 4.00
CA ALA A 168 13.72 11.30 2.98
C ALA A 168 14.68 10.11 2.81
N ASP A 169 14.85 9.31 3.87
CA ASP A 169 15.65 8.10 3.91
C ASP A 169 14.83 6.96 4.56
N ALA A 170 14.81 5.78 3.96
CA ALA A 170 14.07 4.62 4.49
C ALA A 170 14.57 4.16 5.88
N THR A 171 15.80 4.53 6.26
CA THR A 171 16.36 4.25 7.58
C THR A 171 15.95 5.27 8.65
N ALA A 172 15.57 6.49 8.25
CA ALA A 172 15.08 7.53 9.13
C ALA A 172 13.67 7.20 9.65
N ALA A 173 13.32 7.76 10.80
CA ALA A 173 11.98 7.70 11.38
C ALA A 173 11.75 8.97 12.20
N ASP A 174 11.17 9.98 11.57
CA ASP A 174 10.90 11.29 12.15
C ASP A 174 9.51 11.77 11.73
N VAL A 175 9.32 12.20 10.47
CA VAL A 175 8.04 12.75 9.99
C VAL A 175 6.92 11.72 9.95
N THR A 176 7.25 10.44 9.94
CA THR A 176 6.31 9.31 9.97
C THR A 176 6.09 8.74 11.37
N MET A 177 6.65 9.33 12.42
CA MET A 177 6.40 8.89 13.79
C MET A 177 4.97 9.23 14.23
N ALA A 178 4.40 8.43 15.15
CA ALA A 178 3.00 8.55 15.56
C ALA A 178 2.62 9.96 16.05
N GLU A 179 3.50 10.64 16.79
CA GLU A 179 3.30 12.02 17.28
C GLU A 179 3.00 13.02 16.13
N ASN A 180 3.67 12.83 14.99
CA ASN A 180 3.54 13.70 13.83
C ASN A 180 2.34 13.33 12.95
N VAL A 181 1.93 12.06 12.98
CA VAL A 181 0.90 11.50 12.08
C VAL A 181 -0.48 11.52 12.74
N LEU A 182 -0.58 11.07 14.00
CA LEU A 182 -1.82 10.98 14.76
C LEU A 182 -2.08 12.32 15.48
N GLN A 183 -2.45 13.34 14.69
CA GLN A 183 -2.85 14.66 15.21
C GLN A 183 -4.35 14.79 15.40
#